data_AF-A0A2I1JUX1-F1
#
_entry.id   AF-A0A2I1JUX1-F1
#
_cell.length_a   1.000
_cell.length_b   1.000
_cell.length_c   1.000
_cell.angle_alpha   90.00
_cell.angle_beta   90.00
_cell.angle_gamma   90.00
#
_symmetry.space_group_name_H-M   'P 1'
#
loop_
_entity.id
_entity.type
_entity.pdbx_description
1 polymer ?
#
loop_
_entity_poly.entity_id
_entity_poly.type
_entity_poly.pdbx_seq_one_letter_code
_entity_poly.pdbx_strand_id
1 'polypeptide(L)'
;MREKRVFLKQLEHNISQVMNQTYDQTVEQVDDLLHYLQKQLNQAANQKEDYERIAEQIYELREKKQELMIQNAINEEKRRRLSDIKAFLKTQHTRLEEYGEGLTNRLVEGVVIKDECIEVELKTRDIINIDK
;
A
#
# COMPACT_ATOMS: atom_id res chain seq x y z
N MET A 1 -13.58 12.10 -14.78
CA MET A 1 -12.57 11.17 -15.39
C MET A 1 -11.11 11.58 -15.13
N ARG A 2 -10.71 12.84 -15.35
CA ARG A 2 -9.31 13.30 -15.11
C ARG A 2 -8.95 13.36 -13.62
N GLU A 3 -9.84 13.86 -12.77
CA GLU A 3 -9.62 14.00 -11.32
C GLU A 3 -9.39 12.66 -10.61
N LYS A 4 -10.19 11.63 -10.91
CA LYS A 4 -9.99 10.27 -10.35
C LYS A 4 -8.59 9.72 -10.66
N ARG A 5 -8.08 9.92 -11.88
CA ARG A 5 -6.74 9.43 -12.26
C ARG A 5 -5.63 10.20 -11.53
N VAL A 6 -5.78 11.51 -11.38
CA VAL A 6 -4.82 12.36 -10.66
C VAL A 6 -4.79 11.98 -9.18
N PHE A 7 -5.97 11.82 -8.56
CA PHE A 7 -6.10 11.38 -7.17
C PHE A 7 -5.48 9.99 -6.94
N LEU A 8 -5.76 9.02 -7.81
CA LEU A 8 -5.18 7.68 -7.69
C LEU A 8 -3.66 7.69 -7.82
N LYS A 9 -3.10 8.50 -8.73
CA LYS A 9 -1.64 8.65 -8.86
C LYS A 9 -1.01 9.26 -7.61
N GLN A 10 -1.65 10.26 -7.02
CA GLN A 10 -1.12 10.93 -5.84
C GLN A 10 -1.23 10.05 -4.59
N LEU A 11 -2.32 9.31 -4.47
CA LEU A 11 -2.47 8.27 -3.45
C LEU A 11 -1.37 7.21 -3.60
N GLU A 12 -1.15 6.70 -4.82
CA GLU A 12 -0.08 5.73 -5.12
C GLU A 12 1.31 6.27 -4.77
N HIS A 13 1.60 7.54 -5.08
CA HIS A 13 2.86 8.18 -4.74
C HIS A 13 3.09 8.29 -3.22
N ASN A 14 2.10 8.80 -2.48
CA ASN A 14 2.18 8.96 -1.02
C ASN A 14 2.37 7.61 -0.33
N ILE A 15 1.65 6.60 -0.82
CA ILE A 15 1.75 5.23 -0.38
C ILE A 15 3.17 4.68 -0.62
N SER A 16 3.72 4.85 -1.82
CA SER A 16 5.08 4.39 -2.15
C SER A 16 6.15 5.10 -1.32
N GLN A 17 5.99 6.39 -1.03
CA GLN A 17 6.89 7.14 -0.15
C GLN A 17 6.93 6.57 1.27
N VAL A 18 5.77 6.28 1.87
CA VAL A 18 5.69 5.68 3.20
C VAL A 18 6.28 4.25 3.22
N MET A 19 6.19 3.52 2.11
CA MET A 19 6.74 2.15 2.01
C MET A 19 8.24 2.07 1.67
N ASN A 20 8.75 3.11 1.01
CA ASN A 20 10.16 3.25 0.60
C ASN A 20 10.96 4.11 1.58
N GLN A 21 10.41 4.42 2.76
CA GLN A 21 11.23 4.76 3.92
C GLN A 21 12.06 3.51 4.25
N THR A 22 13.15 3.37 3.51
CA THR A 22 14.20 2.40 3.72
C THR A 22 14.77 2.69 5.10
N TYR A 23 14.62 1.75 6.02
CA TYR A 23 15.56 1.68 7.12
C TYR A 23 16.93 1.48 6.46
N ASP A 24 17.88 2.37 6.74
CA ASP A 24 19.18 2.47 6.06
C ASP A 24 20.04 1.20 6.13
N GLN A 25 19.60 0.16 6.86
CA GLN A 25 20.25 -1.14 6.96
C GLN A 25 19.32 -2.28 6.58
N THR A 26 19.72 -3.07 5.60
CA THR A 26 19.01 -4.29 5.18
C THR A 26 19.47 -5.49 6.01
N VAL A 27 18.63 -6.52 6.10
CA VAL A 27 18.98 -7.80 6.75
C VAL A 27 20.25 -8.39 6.13
N GLU A 28 20.45 -8.20 4.82
CA GLU A 28 21.62 -8.66 4.06
C GLU A 28 22.91 -7.99 4.52
N GLN A 29 22.91 -6.66 4.73
CA GLN A 29 24.07 -5.95 5.27
C GLN A 29 24.43 -6.39 6.70
N VAL A 30 23.42 -6.71 7.52
CA VAL A 30 23.64 -7.25 8.87
C VAL A 30 24.23 -8.66 8.79
N ASP A 31 23.81 -9.47 7.82
CA ASP A 31 24.36 -10.81 7.59
C ASP A 31 25.82 -10.79 7.12
N ASP A 32 26.17 -9.88 6.21
CA ASP A 32 27.55 -9.69 5.77
C ASP A 32 28.46 -9.28 6.95
N LEU A 33 27.99 -8.37 7.80
CA LEU A 33 28.73 -7.90 8.96
C LEU A 33 28.87 -9.00 10.03
N LEU A 34 27.81 -9.78 10.26
CA LEU A 34 27.85 -10.95 11.14
C LEU A 34 28.84 -12.00 10.64
N HIS A 35 28.88 -12.27 9.34
CA HIS A 35 29.81 -13.21 8.74
C HIS A 35 31.27 -12.75 8.91
N TYR A 36 31.51 -11.46 8.71
CA TYR A 36 32.82 -10.85 8.90
C TYR A 36 33.30 -10.96 10.36
N LEU A 37 32.45 -10.60 11.33
CA LEU A 37 32.78 -10.67 12.76
C LEU A 37 32.97 -12.11 13.24
N GLN A 38 32.19 -13.07 12.75
CA GLN A 38 32.41 -14.50 13.03
C GLN A 38 33.78 -14.98 12.53
N LYS A 39 34.22 -14.49 11.37
CA LYS A 39 35.55 -14.82 10.84
C LYS A 39 36.67 -14.23 11.70
N GLN A 40 36.50 -12.98 12.16
CA GLN A 40 37.44 -12.36 13.10
C GLN A 40 37.48 -13.07 14.45
N LEU A 41 36.34 -13.48 15.01
CA LEU A 41 36.26 -14.20 16.28
C LEU A 41 37.08 -15.51 16.25
N ASN A 42 37.02 -16.24 15.13
CA ASN A 42 37.82 -17.46 14.93
C ASN A 42 39.33 -17.19 14.88
N GLN A 43 39.74 -16.00 14.44
CA GLN A 43 41.15 -15.58 14.39
C GLN A 43 41.63 -15.02 15.74
N ALA A 44 40.74 -14.34 16.47
CA ALA A 44 40.99 -13.72 17.76
C ALA A 44 40.97 -14.71 18.94
N ALA A 45 40.73 -16.01 18.70
CA ALA A 45 40.73 -17.06 19.72
C ALA A 45 42.03 -17.15 20.56
N ASN A 46 43.13 -16.54 20.08
CA ASN A 46 44.41 -16.46 20.77
C ASN A 46 44.58 -15.20 21.66
N GLN A 47 43.68 -14.21 21.60
CA GLN A 47 43.72 -12.95 22.36
C GLN A 47 42.38 -12.73 23.10
N LYS A 48 42.37 -12.99 24.42
CA LYS A 48 41.15 -13.00 25.25
C LYS A 48 40.32 -11.70 25.22
N GLU A 49 40.96 -10.54 25.20
CA GLU A 49 40.26 -9.23 25.23
C GLU A 49 39.51 -8.94 23.92
N ASP A 50 40.09 -9.27 22.76
CA ASP A 50 39.42 -9.08 21.46
C ASP A 50 38.27 -10.08 21.26
N TYR A 51 38.40 -11.27 21.86
CA TYR A 51 37.37 -12.30 21.78
C TYR A 51 36.05 -11.88 22.45
N GLU A 52 36.09 -11.36 23.68
CA GLU A 52 34.88 -10.91 24.39
C GLU A 52 34.20 -9.74 23.67
N ARG A 53 34.97 -8.78 23.17
CA ARG A 53 34.44 -7.62 22.43
C ARG A 53 33.75 -8.01 21.12
N ILE A 54 34.35 -8.93 20.36
CA ILE A 54 33.74 -9.42 19.11
C ILE A 54 32.49 -10.26 19.41
N ALA A 55 32.49 -11.02 20.52
CA ALA A 55 31.32 -11.79 20.93
C ALA A 55 30.11 -10.89 21.28
N GLU A 56 30.31 -9.81 22.04
CA GLU A 56 29.25 -8.83 22.33
C GLU A 56 28.68 -8.20 21.06
N GLN A 57 29.54 -7.77 20.13
CA GLN A 57 29.08 -7.19 18.86
C GLN A 57 28.26 -8.17 18.01
N ILE A 58 28.59 -9.47 18.04
CA ILE A 58 27.79 -10.51 17.38
C ILE A 58 26.41 -10.65 18.05
N TYR A 59 26.33 -10.56 19.37
CA TYR A 59 25.05 -10.61 20.08
C TYR A 59 24.16 -9.41 19.73
N GLU A 60 24.69 -8.18 19.78
CA GLU A 60 23.95 -6.96 19.42
C GLU A 60 23.45 -7.00 17.96
N LEU A 61 24.29 -7.47 17.03
CA LEU A 61 23.90 -7.56 15.62
C LEU A 61 22.84 -8.64 15.37
N ARG A 62 22.83 -9.72 16.14
CA ARG A 62 21.77 -10.74 16.07
C ARG A 62 20.44 -10.20 16.56
N GLU A 63 20.45 -9.45 17.65
CA GLU A 63 19.24 -8.79 18.18
C GLU A 63 18.69 -7.80 17.15
N LYS A 64 19.56 -6.95 16.60
CA LYS A 64 19.20 -6.00 15.54
C LYS A 64 18.68 -6.69 14.27
N LYS A 65 19.26 -7.82 13.87
CA LYS A 65 18.76 -8.63 12.75
C LYS A 65 17.34 -9.10 13.02
N GLN A 66 17.06 -9.58 14.23
CA GLN A 66 15.76 -10.10 14.59
C GLN A 66 14.70 -9.00 14.62
N GLU A 67 15.02 -7.82 15.14
CA GLU A 67 14.15 -6.64 15.04
C GLU A 67 13.84 -6.27 13.59
N LEU A 68 14.86 -6.21 12.73
CA LEU A 68 14.68 -5.91 11.30
C LEU A 68 13.80 -6.95 10.60
N MET A 69 13.96 -8.24 10.93
CA MET A 69 13.11 -9.30 10.39
C MET A 69 11.64 -9.16 10.82
N ILE A 70 11.39 -8.85 12.09
CA ILE A 70 10.03 -8.61 12.60
C ILE A 70 9.40 -7.40 11.91
N GLN A 71 10.13 -6.29 11.80
CA GLN A 71 9.65 -5.08 11.12
C GLN A 71 9.38 -5.33 9.63
N ASN A 72 10.25 -6.09 8.95
CA ASN A 72 10.04 -6.46 7.56
C ASN A 72 8.79 -7.34 7.39
N ALA A 73 8.56 -8.33 8.24
CA ALA A 73 7.37 -9.18 8.20
C ALA A 73 6.08 -8.36 8.42
N ILE A 74 6.07 -7.44 9.39
CA ILE A 74 4.94 -6.52 9.63
C ILE A 74 4.68 -5.64 8.41
N ASN A 75 5.75 -5.17 7.75
CA ASN A 75 5.64 -4.33 6.57
C ASN A 75 5.26 -5.12 5.31
N GLU A 76 5.56 -6.41 5.24
CA GLU A 76 5.18 -7.29 4.13
C GLU A 76 3.67 -7.49 4.06
N GLU A 77 3.01 -7.70 5.20
CA GLU A 77 1.54 -7.77 5.24
C GLU A 77 0.90 -6.45 4.81
N LYS A 78 1.44 -5.31 5.29
CA LYS A 78 0.99 -3.98 4.87
C LYS A 78 1.16 -3.78 3.37
N ARG A 79 2.31 -4.20 2.80
CA ARG A 79 2.58 -4.19 1.35
C ARG A 79 1.56 -5.03 0.57
N ARG A 80 1.22 -6.22 1.06
CA ARG A 80 0.21 -7.09 0.43
C ARG A 80 -1.18 -6.45 0.43
N ARG A 81 -1.69 -6.05 1.61
CA ARG A 81 -3.03 -5.42 1.73
C ARG A 81 -3.18 -4.20 0.83
N LEU A 82 -2.12 -3.42 0.73
CA LEU A 82 -2.08 -2.23 -0.11
C LEU A 82 -2.08 -2.54 -1.60
N SER A 83 -1.37 -3.59 -2.02
CA SER A 83 -1.45 -4.12 -3.39
C SER A 83 -2.88 -4.54 -3.72
N ASP A 84 -3.58 -5.18 -2.77
CA ASP A 84 -4.97 -5.59 -2.93
C ASP A 84 -5.89 -4.36 -3.08
N ILE A 85 -5.72 -3.34 -2.24
CA ILE A 85 -6.45 -2.06 -2.35
C ILE A 85 -6.19 -1.39 -3.70
N LYS A 86 -4.95 -1.39 -4.17
CA LYS A 86 -4.58 -0.83 -5.49
C LYS A 86 -5.22 -1.60 -6.63
N ALA A 87 -5.25 -2.93 -6.56
CA ALA A 87 -5.93 -3.78 -7.53
C ALA A 87 -7.44 -3.50 -7.54
N PHE A 88 -8.05 -3.45 -6.35
CA PHE A 88 -9.47 -3.12 -6.18
C PHE A 88 -9.82 -1.75 -6.77
N LEU A 89 -9.05 -0.70 -6.47
CA LEU A 89 -9.32 0.64 -7.01
C LEU A 89 -9.18 0.73 -8.53
N LYS A 90 -8.34 -0.12 -9.14
CA LYS A 90 -8.21 -0.24 -10.60
C LYS A 90 -9.39 -0.98 -11.24
N THR A 91 -9.97 -1.98 -10.56
CA THR A 91 -11.12 -2.75 -11.06
C THR A 91 -12.45 -2.03 -10.88
N GLN A 92 -12.51 -0.96 -10.08
CA GLN A 92 -13.70 -0.10 -9.96
C GLN A 92 -13.97 0.65 -11.27
N HIS A 93 -14.71 0.00 -12.17
CA HIS A 93 -15.30 0.58 -13.37
C HIS A 93 -16.16 1.78 -12.97
N THR A 94 -15.78 2.96 -13.47
CA THR A 94 -16.53 4.21 -13.20
C THR A 94 -17.59 4.47 -14.27
N ARG A 95 -17.72 3.55 -15.23
CA ARG A 95 -18.61 3.70 -16.37
C ARG A 95 -19.77 2.76 -16.14
N LEU A 96 -20.94 3.34 -15.84
CA LEU A 96 -22.19 2.61 -16.02
C LEU A 96 -22.33 2.38 -17.51
N GLU A 97 -22.01 1.16 -17.96
CA GLU A 97 -22.29 0.74 -19.34
C GLU A 97 -23.68 0.10 -19.45
N GLU A 98 -24.27 -0.32 -18.32
CA GLU A 98 -25.56 -0.99 -18.25
C GLU A 98 -26.47 -0.38 -17.18
N TYR A 99 -27.78 -0.51 -17.40
CA TYR A 99 -28.82 -0.11 -16.44
C TYR A 99 -28.73 -0.99 -15.19
N GLY A 100 -28.67 -0.37 -14.01
CA GLY A 100 -28.72 -1.04 -12.72
C GLY A 100 -29.90 -0.57 -11.90
N GLU A 101 -30.93 -1.41 -11.76
CA GLU A 101 -32.18 -1.07 -11.05
C GLU A 101 -31.94 -0.52 -9.64
N GLY A 102 -31.05 -1.16 -8.87
CA GLY A 102 -30.71 -0.70 -7.52
C GLY A 102 -30.06 0.68 -7.47
N LEU A 103 -29.28 1.06 -8.50
CA LEU A 103 -28.71 2.41 -8.58
C LEU A 103 -29.76 3.42 -9.01
N THR A 104 -30.59 3.07 -10.00
CA THR A 104 -31.71 3.90 -10.46
C THR A 104 -32.65 4.23 -9.30
N ASN A 105 -33.07 3.25 -8.51
CA ASN A 105 -33.91 3.46 -7.32
C ASN A 105 -33.25 4.31 -6.23
N ARG A 106 -31.91 4.31 -6.18
CA ARG A 106 -31.16 5.14 -5.23
C ARG A 106 -31.02 6.59 -5.69
N LEU A 107 -30.97 6.84 -7.00
CA LEU A 107 -30.65 8.14 -7.56
C LEU A 107 -31.87 8.90 -8.10
N VAL A 108 -32.85 8.19 -8.66
CA VAL A 108 -34.04 8.77 -9.29
C VAL A 108 -35.16 8.84 -8.26
N GLU A 109 -35.78 10.02 -8.16
CA GLU A 109 -36.99 10.26 -7.38
C GLU A 109 -38.24 10.00 -8.23
N GLY A 110 -38.24 10.46 -9.49
CA GLY A 110 -39.38 10.29 -10.40
C GLY A 110 -39.02 10.51 -11.86
N VAL A 111 -39.88 10.03 -12.75
CA VAL A 111 -39.78 10.23 -14.21
C VAL A 111 -41.13 10.71 -14.74
N VAL A 112 -41.13 11.79 -15.50
CA VAL A 112 -42.30 12.38 -16.15
C VAL A 112 -42.11 12.35 -17.66
N ILE A 113 -43.01 11.67 -18.37
CA ILE A 113 -42.99 11.58 -19.83
C ILE A 113 -43.91 12.67 -20.39
N LYS A 114 -43.34 13.63 -21.12
CA LYS A 114 -44.07 14.68 -21.85
C LYS A 114 -44.09 14.36 -23.34
N ASP A 115 -44.79 15.16 -24.13
CA ASP A 115 -44.89 14.94 -25.58
C ASP A 115 -43.54 15.10 -26.28
N GLU A 116 -42.80 16.17 -25.96
CA GLU A 116 -41.54 16.53 -26.63
C GLU A 116 -40.28 16.04 -25.90
N CYS A 117 -40.38 15.75 -24.59
CA CYS A 117 -39.23 15.37 -23.77
C CYS A 117 -39.58 14.40 -22.64
N ILE A 118 -38.54 13.86 -22.01
CA ILE A 118 -38.62 13.07 -20.79
C ILE A 118 -37.88 13.82 -19.69
N GLU A 119 -38.56 14.05 -18.57
CA GLU A 119 -38.02 14.68 -17.38
C GLU A 119 -37.68 13.61 -16.33
N VAL A 120 -36.43 13.58 -15.88
CA VAL A 120 -35.96 12.70 -14.80
C VAL A 120 -35.59 13.58 -13.60
N GLU A 121 -36.30 13.40 -12.50
CA GLU A 121 -36.00 14.05 -11.23
C GLU A 121 -35.09 13.14 -10.40
N LEU A 122 -33.93 13.66 -10.00
CA LEU A 122 -33.02 12.97 -9.10
C LEU A 122 -33.38 13.27 -7.64
N LYS A 123 -33.03 12.37 -6.73
CA LYS A 123 -33.20 12.59 -5.27
C LYS A 123 -32.39 13.78 -4.73
N THR A 124 -31.40 14.24 -5.49
CA THR A 124 -30.67 15.49 -5.22
C THR A 124 -31.48 16.74 -5.56
N ARG A 125 -32.67 16.58 -6.15
CA ARG A 125 -33.56 17.61 -6.74
C ARG A 125 -33.07 18.20 -8.06
N ASP A 126 -32.04 17.61 -8.65
CA ASP A 126 -31.61 17.97 -9.99
C ASP A 126 -32.59 17.38 -11.01
N ILE A 127 -32.94 18.15 -12.04
CA ILE A 127 -33.84 17.73 -13.12
C ILE A 127 -33.02 17.57 -14.41
N ILE A 128 -33.13 16.41 -15.03
CA ILE A 128 -32.51 16.10 -16.32
C ILE A 128 -33.60 16.02 -17.37
N ASN A 129 -33.48 16.83 -18.42
CA ASN A 129 -34.34 16.79 -19.60
C ASN A 129 -33.67 16.00 -20.70
N ILE A 130 -34.42 15.06 -21.27
CA ILE A 130 -34.00 14.24 -22.40
C ILE A 130 -34.99 14.52 -23.53
N ASP A 131 -34.51 15.16 -24.59
CA ASP A 131 -35.30 15.38 -25.80
C ASP A 131 -35.54 14.06 -26.52
N LYS A 132 -36.74 13.89 -27.10
CA LYS A 132 -37.10 12.68 -27.85
C LYS A 132 -36.54 12.66 -29.27
#